data_AF-A0A924TGI4-F1
#
_entry.id   AF-A0A924TGI4-F1
#
_cell.length_a   1.000
_cell.length_b   1.000
_cell.length_c   1.000
_cell.angle_alpha   90.00
_cell.angle_beta   90.00
_cell.angle_gamma   90.00
#
_symmetry.space_group_name_H-M   'P 1'
#
loop_
_entity.id
_entity.type
_entity.pdbx_description
1 polymer ?
#
loop_
_entity_poly.entity_id
_entity_poly.type
_entity_poly.pdbx_seq_one_letter_code
_entity_poly.pdbx_strand_id
1 'polypeptide(L)'
;MKQLLILLLLSQSIYAQHNTRIDHAKRFDFVIKNFKTESGIVLPEAHIIYGTYGHLNAEHTNAVLLPSHYMADHQGYEWLIGAGHALDTTKLFLIATELFGNGNSSSPSNTAEPFHGPRFPIMTIRDNVEAVHHLLTEDLKITHLKALIGFSMGAQQAFQWAVSYPNFSDRIVATSGTAKTYPHGFVRLEGQIAALTADEVFNNGDYSKPPVKGLQAFGIVWTAWLYSQEWWRKELWRSTSAPGTTFAQV
;
A
#
# COMPACT_ATOMS: atom_id res chain seq x y z
N MET A 1 -28.56 -41.58 48.26
CA MET A 1 -29.50 -41.55 47.11
C MET A 1 -29.23 -40.27 46.37
N LYS A 2 -28.44 -40.30 45.29
CA LYS A 2 -28.85 -40.71 43.93
C LYS A 2 -29.88 -39.76 43.33
N GLN A 3 -29.43 -38.91 42.40
CA GLN A 3 -29.94 -38.65 41.03
C GLN A 3 -29.60 -37.20 40.62
N LEU A 4 -28.64 -36.97 39.70
CA LEU A 4 -28.82 -36.85 38.23
C LEU A 4 -29.77 -35.68 37.88
N LEU A 5 -29.45 -34.69 37.04
CA LEU A 5 -28.71 -34.65 35.76
C LEU A 5 -28.00 -33.28 35.63
N ILE A 6 -26.75 -33.16 35.18
CA ILE A 6 -26.29 -33.32 33.78
C ILE A 6 -27.15 -32.47 32.83
N LEU A 7 -26.95 -31.15 32.81
CA LEU A 7 -27.21 -30.27 31.66
C LEU A 7 -26.80 -28.83 31.99
N LEU A 8 -25.49 -28.56 31.97
CA LEU A 8 -24.93 -27.21 31.66
C LEU A 8 -23.38 -27.25 31.60
N LEU A 9 -22.83 -28.34 31.06
CA LEU A 9 -21.44 -28.44 30.59
C LEU A 9 -21.34 -28.28 29.06
N LEU A 10 -22.28 -27.56 28.43
CA LEU A 10 -22.31 -27.39 26.96
C LEU A 10 -22.63 -25.95 26.52
N SER A 11 -22.05 -24.95 27.18
CA SER A 11 -22.01 -23.59 26.59
C SER A 11 -20.77 -22.76 26.95
N GLN A 12 -19.73 -23.37 27.53
CA GLN A 12 -18.41 -22.71 27.69
C GLN A 12 -17.44 -23.03 26.55
N SER A 13 -17.94 -23.55 25.43
CA SER A 13 -17.20 -23.65 24.19
C SER A 13 -17.80 -22.63 23.21
N ILE A 14 -16.94 -21.83 22.59
CA ILE A 14 -17.26 -20.74 21.65
C ILE A 14 -17.60 -19.39 22.33
N TYR A 15 -16.74 -18.95 23.24
CA TYR A 15 -16.10 -17.65 23.05
C TYR A 15 -14.65 -17.84 23.44
N ALA A 16 -13.94 -18.65 22.65
CA ALA A 16 -12.54 -18.34 22.46
C ALA A 16 -12.56 -16.91 21.91
N GLN A 17 -12.14 -15.94 22.73
CA GLN A 17 -11.56 -14.74 22.18
C GLN A 17 -10.56 -15.26 21.15
N HIS A 18 -10.88 -15.13 19.87
CA HIS A 18 -9.85 -15.05 18.86
C HIS A 18 -9.06 -13.80 19.25
N ASN A 19 -8.08 -13.99 20.15
CA ASN A 19 -6.81 -13.34 20.01
C ASN A 19 -6.28 -13.82 18.65
N THR A 20 -6.83 -13.26 17.58
CA THR A 20 -6.17 -13.24 16.29
C THR A 20 -4.88 -12.51 16.57
N ARG A 21 -3.82 -13.28 16.77
CA ARG A 21 -2.47 -12.76 16.74
C ARG A 21 -2.41 -12.01 15.43
N ILE A 22 -2.30 -10.68 15.50
CA ILE A 22 -1.99 -9.90 14.30
C ILE A 22 -0.62 -10.41 13.90
N ASP A 23 -0.56 -11.13 12.78
CA ASP A 23 0.73 -11.51 12.22
C ASP A 23 1.40 -10.21 11.83
N HIS A 24 2.46 -9.85 12.55
CA HIS A 24 3.23 -8.66 12.22
C HIS A 24 4.15 -8.98 11.06
N ALA A 25 4.16 -8.09 10.06
CA ALA A 25 5.10 -8.21 8.96
C ALA A 25 6.53 -8.22 9.48
N LYS A 26 7.34 -9.14 8.96
CA LYS A 26 8.79 -8.97 9.02
C LYS A 26 9.18 -7.98 7.92
N ARG A 27 9.72 -6.82 8.30
CA ARG A 27 10.16 -5.76 7.39
C ARG A 27 11.59 -6.04 6.88
N PHE A 28 11.83 -5.75 5.61
CA PHE A 28 13.09 -5.93 4.90
C PHE A 28 13.42 -4.71 4.04
N ASP A 29 14.69 -4.60 3.64
CA ASP A 29 15.21 -3.62 2.68
C ASP A 29 16.01 -4.37 1.62
N PHE A 30 15.56 -4.29 0.38
CA PHE A 30 16.23 -4.88 -0.78
C PHE A 30 16.86 -3.79 -1.64
N VAL A 31 18.13 -3.97 -2.01
CA VAL A 31 18.91 -2.97 -2.73
C VAL A 31 19.24 -3.44 -4.13
N ILE A 32 18.81 -2.68 -5.13
CA ILE A 32 19.18 -2.85 -6.53
C ILE A 32 20.30 -1.86 -6.85
N LYS A 33 21.43 -2.36 -7.34
CA LYS A 33 22.54 -1.50 -7.78
C LYS A 33 22.32 -1.05 -9.23
N ASN A 34 22.61 0.21 -9.52
CA ASN A 34 22.52 0.81 -10.85
C ASN A 34 21.13 0.64 -11.49
N PHE A 35 20.07 0.89 -10.72
CA PHE A 35 18.70 0.79 -11.20
C PHE A 35 18.41 1.88 -12.24
N LYS A 36 18.13 1.48 -13.47
CA LYS A 36 17.79 2.40 -14.57
C LYS A 36 16.28 2.60 -14.64
N THR A 37 15.84 3.82 -14.38
CA THR A 37 14.44 4.24 -14.51
C THR A 37 14.02 4.30 -15.99
N GLU A 38 12.70 4.29 -16.23
CA GLU A 38 12.08 4.47 -17.55
C GLU A 38 12.47 5.82 -18.18
N SER A 39 12.74 6.84 -17.36
CA SER A 39 13.24 8.15 -17.80
C SER A 39 14.70 8.12 -18.30
N GLY A 40 15.43 7.02 -18.06
CA GLY A 40 16.83 6.86 -18.41
C GLY A 40 17.82 7.25 -17.30
N ILE A 41 17.35 7.86 -16.20
CA ILE A 41 18.17 8.15 -15.02
C ILE A 41 18.55 6.84 -14.33
N VAL A 42 19.81 6.75 -13.87
CA VAL A 42 20.34 5.60 -13.13
C VAL A 42 20.53 5.98 -11.67
N LEU A 43 19.80 5.32 -10.78
CA LEU A 43 20.06 5.38 -9.35
C LEU A 43 21.20 4.42 -8.99
N PRO A 44 22.28 4.88 -8.33
CA PRO A 44 23.36 4.00 -7.88
C PRO A 44 22.85 2.88 -6.98
N GLU A 45 21.92 3.20 -6.09
CA GLU A 45 21.23 2.28 -5.21
C GLU A 45 19.74 2.63 -5.19
N ALA A 46 18.89 1.66 -5.51
CA ALA A 46 17.45 1.75 -5.35
C ALA A 46 17.01 0.79 -4.26
N HIS A 47 16.45 1.33 -3.18
CA HIS A 47 15.97 0.60 -2.02
C HIS A 47 14.47 0.34 -2.15
N ILE A 48 14.09 -0.92 -1.97
CA ILE A 48 12.70 -1.38 -1.90
C ILE A 48 12.44 -1.93 -0.50
N ILE A 49 11.60 -1.21 0.24
CA ILE A 49 11.10 -1.68 1.52
C ILE A 49 9.93 -2.61 1.27
N TYR A 50 9.90 -3.74 1.98
CA TYR A 50 8.78 -4.66 1.93
C TYR A 50 8.57 -5.39 3.25
N GLY A 51 7.36 -5.88 3.46
CA GLY A 51 6.98 -6.76 4.55
C GLY A 51 6.58 -8.14 4.03
N THR A 52 6.83 -9.19 4.80
CA THR A 52 6.29 -10.52 4.51
C THR A 52 5.46 -11.09 5.64
N TYR A 53 4.43 -11.87 5.27
CA TYR A 53 3.54 -12.57 6.18
C TYR A 53 3.40 -14.03 5.74
N GLY A 54 3.23 -14.95 6.70
CA GLY A 54 3.15 -16.39 6.42
C GLY A 54 4.47 -16.98 5.92
N HIS A 55 4.39 -18.14 5.26
CA HIS A 55 5.56 -18.89 4.79
C HIS A 55 5.37 -19.40 3.36
N LEU A 56 6.44 -19.26 2.55
CA LEU A 56 6.50 -19.86 1.23
C LEU A 56 6.53 -21.38 1.36
N ASN A 57 5.67 -22.08 0.61
CA ASN A 57 5.67 -23.55 0.60
C ASN A 57 6.82 -24.10 -0.25
N ALA A 58 7.12 -25.39 -0.09
CA ALA A 58 8.23 -26.05 -0.79
C ALA A 58 8.11 -25.99 -2.32
N GLU A 59 6.88 -25.96 -2.84
CA GLU A 59 6.59 -25.90 -4.26
C GLU A 59 6.57 -24.45 -4.81
N HIS A 60 6.73 -23.44 -3.96
CA HIS A 60 6.68 -22.01 -4.31
C HIS A 60 5.37 -21.57 -5.00
N THR A 61 4.24 -22.21 -4.66
CA THR A 61 2.93 -22.02 -5.32
C THR A 61 1.96 -21.13 -4.55
N ASN A 62 2.34 -20.61 -3.37
CA ASN A 62 1.45 -19.85 -2.49
C ASN A 62 1.83 -18.37 -2.31
N ALA A 63 2.75 -17.84 -3.09
CA ALA A 63 3.16 -16.44 -3.05
C ALA A 63 2.11 -15.48 -3.62
N VAL A 64 1.79 -14.40 -2.89
CA VAL A 64 0.86 -13.34 -3.31
C VAL A 64 1.52 -11.98 -3.12
N LEU A 65 1.51 -11.17 -4.17
CA LEU A 65 2.06 -9.80 -4.14
C LEU A 65 0.97 -8.78 -3.82
N LEU A 66 1.28 -7.89 -2.87
CA LEU A 66 0.43 -6.81 -2.37
C LEU A 66 1.16 -5.46 -2.51
N PRO A 67 1.17 -4.84 -3.70
CA PRO A 67 1.85 -3.56 -3.88
C PRO A 67 1.15 -2.44 -3.10
N SER A 68 1.91 -1.58 -2.41
CA SER A 68 1.34 -0.45 -1.67
C SER A 68 0.66 0.55 -2.61
N HIS A 69 -0.21 1.36 -2.03
CA HIS A 69 -0.96 2.41 -2.72
C HIS A 69 -0.53 3.79 -2.21
N TYR A 70 -1.10 4.85 -2.78
CA TYR A 70 -0.80 6.22 -2.37
C TYR A 70 -0.95 6.37 -0.85
N MET A 71 0.09 6.93 -0.20
CA MET A 71 0.20 7.11 1.26
C MET A 71 0.23 5.84 2.12
N ALA A 72 0.26 4.65 1.52
CA ALA A 72 0.38 3.40 2.26
C ALA A 72 1.84 2.90 2.28
N ASP A 73 2.15 2.20 3.36
CA ASP A 73 3.34 1.37 3.51
C ASP A 73 2.97 -0.13 3.32
N HIS A 74 3.87 -1.03 3.68
CA HIS A 74 3.65 -2.47 3.58
C HIS A 74 2.52 -2.99 4.49
N GLN A 75 2.03 -2.19 5.44
CA GLN A 75 0.94 -2.56 6.34
C GLN A 75 -0.44 -2.19 5.78
N GLY A 76 -0.52 -1.53 4.61
CA GLY A 76 -1.76 -1.02 4.02
C GLY A 76 -2.85 -2.07 3.72
N TYR A 77 -2.54 -3.36 3.82
CA TYR A 77 -3.49 -4.47 3.64
C TYR A 77 -3.79 -5.24 4.92
N GLU A 78 -3.23 -4.88 6.09
CA GLU A 78 -3.32 -5.70 7.32
C GLU A 78 -4.77 -5.98 7.77
N TRP A 79 -5.70 -5.10 7.44
CA TRP A 79 -7.14 -5.30 7.69
C TRP A 79 -7.75 -6.51 6.95
N LEU A 80 -7.07 -7.05 5.94
CA LEU A 80 -7.42 -8.27 5.21
C LEU A 80 -6.57 -9.49 5.60
N ILE A 81 -5.50 -9.30 6.37
CA ILE A 81 -4.46 -10.31 6.64
C ILE A 81 -4.72 -11.01 7.97
N GLY A 82 -4.49 -12.32 8.00
CA GLY A 82 -4.53 -13.12 9.24
C GLY A 82 -5.26 -14.44 9.09
N ALA A 83 -5.09 -15.33 10.07
CA ALA A 83 -5.72 -16.66 10.06
C ALA A 83 -7.24 -16.56 9.89
N GLY A 84 -7.77 -17.21 8.85
CA GLY A 84 -9.20 -17.20 8.53
C GLY A 84 -9.71 -15.93 7.83
N HIS A 85 -8.87 -14.93 7.57
CA HIS A 85 -9.21 -13.77 6.74
C HIS A 85 -9.09 -14.09 5.24
N ALA A 86 -9.42 -13.10 4.39
CA ALA A 86 -9.27 -13.23 2.94
C ALA A 86 -7.81 -13.49 2.52
N LEU A 87 -6.85 -12.86 3.20
CA LEU A 87 -5.42 -13.07 3.02
C LEU A 87 -4.87 -13.91 4.18
N ASP A 88 -5.24 -15.20 4.16
CA ASP A 88 -4.93 -16.17 5.22
C ASP A 88 -3.45 -16.60 5.21
N THR A 89 -2.70 -16.12 6.20
CA THR A 89 -1.27 -16.37 6.41
C THR A 89 -0.92 -17.81 6.76
N THR A 90 -1.91 -18.63 7.17
CA THR A 90 -1.71 -20.07 7.37
C THR A 90 -1.62 -20.84 6.04
N LYS A 91 -2.00 -20.19 4.93
CA LYS A 91 -2.06 -20.78 3.58
C LYS A 91 -1.21 -20.03 2.56
N LEU A 92 -1.07 -18.72 2.72
CA LEU A 92 -0.45 -17.83 1.75
C LEU A 92 0.86 -17.26 2.29
N PHE A 93 1.81 -17.07 1.38
CA PHE A 93 2.97 -16.24 1.61
C PHE A 93 2.72 -14.86 0.99
N LEU A 94 2.50 -13.85 1.83
CA LEU A 94 2.16 -12.51 1.38
C LEU A 94 3.41 -11.64 1.35
N ILE A 95 3.58 -10.90 0.26
CA ILE A 95 4.69 -9.97 0.06
C ILE A 95 4.09 -8.59 -0.18
N ALA A 96 4.23 -7.69 0.79
CA ALA A 96 3.69 -6.33 0.71
C ALA A 96 4.82 -5.33 0.46
N THR A 97 4.83 -4.67 -0.68
CA THR A 97 5.95 -3.83 -1.13
C THR A 97 5.62 -2.35 -1.08
N GLU A 98 6.62 -1.52 -0.78
CA GLU A 98 6.47 -0.07 -0.69
C GLU A 98 6.97 0.63 -1.96
N LEU A 99 6.15 1.50 -2.51
CA LEU A 99 6.46 2.32 -3.69
C LEU A 99 7.70 3.21 -3.49
N PHE A 100 8.47 3.41 -4.56
CA PHE A 100 9.38 4.56 -4.63
C PHE A 100 8.62 5.87 -4.36
N GLY A 101 9.26 6.79 -3.65
CA GLY A 101 8.68 8.08 -3.30
C GLY A 101 7.69 8.07 -2.12
N ASN A 102 7.44 6.93 -1.48
CA ASN A 102 6.51 6.85 -0.35
C ASN A 102 7.10 7.32 1.00
N GLY A 103 8.40 7.60 1.05
CA GLY A 103 9.14 8.05 2.23
C GLY A 103 10.03 6.98 2.89
N ASN A 104 9.83 5.70 2.55
CA ASN A 104 10.54 4.56 3.14
C ASN A 104 11.44 3.85 2.11
N SER A 105 10.88 3.39 0.98
CA SER A 105 11.68 3.02 -0.21
C SER A 105 12.42 4.26 -0.74
N SER A 106 13.32 4.10 -1.70
CA SER A 106 14.04 5.26 -2.27
C SER A 106 13.05 6.37 -2.66
N SER A 107 13.23 7.53 -2.06
CA SER A 107 12.30 8.66 -2.08
C SER A 107 13.06 9.99 -2.06
N PRO A 108 12.41 11.10 -2.43
CA PRO A 108 12.97 12.44 -2.27
C PRO A 108 13.52 12.72 -0.86
N SER A 109 12.87 12.18 0.17
CA SER A 109 13.19 12.45 1.58
C SER A 109 14.38 11.67 2.14
N ASN A 110 14.83 10.60 1.47
CA ASN A 110 15.81 9.66 2.03
C ASN A 110 16.93 9.26 1.05
N THR A 111 16.82 9.63 -0.23
CA THR A 111 17.86 9.36 -1.22
C THR A 111 18.96 10.41 -1.10
N ALA A 112 20.22 9.98 -1.12
CA ALA A 112 21.36 10.87 -1.03
C ALA A 112 21.55 11.73 -2.31
N GLU A 113 22.42 12.74 -2.20
CA GLU A 113 22.92 13.48 -3.35
C GLU A 113 23.47 12.55 -4.45
N PRO A 114 23.23 12.82 -5.75
CA PRO A 114 22.60 14.03 -6.30
C PRO A 114 21.05 13.96 -6.43
N PHE A 115 20.41 12.91 -5.90
CA PHE A 115 18.99 12.60 -6.17
C PHE A 115 18.05 12.92 -5.00
N HIS A 116 18.48 13.70 -4.01
CA HIS A 116 17.65 14.08 -2.88
C HIS A 116 16.62 15.17 -3.25
N GLY A 117 15.54 15.30 -2.48
CA GLY A 117 14.52 16.35 -2.65
C GLY A 117 13.94 16.40 -4.07
N PRO A 118 13.67 17.59 -4.65
CA PRO A 118 13.12 17.72 -6.01
C PRO A 118 14.04 17.23 -7.14
N ARG A 119 15.27 16.80 -6.83
CA ARG A 119 16.17 16.16 -7.80
C ARG A 119 15.94 14.65 -7.93
N PHE A 120 15.12 14.05 -7.06
CA PHE A 120 14.75 12.66 -7.18
C PHE A 120 14.00 12.43 -8.52
N PRO A 121 14.34 11.39 -9.29
CA PRO A 121 13.71 11.17 -10.58
C PRO A 121 12.20 10.93 -10.42
N ILE A 122 11.43 11.37 -11.41
CA ILE A 122 10.02 11.01 -11.50
C ILE A 122 9.94 9.50 -11.72
N MET A 123 9.38 8.79 -10.75
CA MET A 123 9.20 7.35 -10.82
C MET A 123 7.87 6.99 -11.47
N THR A 124 7.90 6.02 -12.38
CA THR A 124 6.69 5.51 -13.01
C THR A 124 6.17 4.26 -12.28
N ILE A 125 4.94 3.86 -12.61
CA ILE A 125 4.40 2.57 -12.16
C ILE A 125 5.25 1.41 -12.72
N ARG A 126 5.79 1.56 -13.94
CA ARG A 126 6.68 0.55 -14.54
C ARG A 126 7.99 0.41 -13.77
N ASP A 127 8.58 1.52 -13.33
CA ASP A 127 9.79 1.48 -12.50
C ASP A 127 9.58 0.67 -11.21
N ASN A 128 8.45 0.88 -10.54
CA ASN A 128 8.09 0.12 -9.34
C ASN A 128 7.89 -1.37 -9.66
N VAL A 129 7.21 -1.69 -10.76
CA VAL A 129 6.99 -3.08 -11.19
C VAL A 129 8.31 -3.78 -11.52
N GLU A 130 9.23 -3.12 -12.23
CA GLU A 130 10.55 -3.66 -12.55
C GLU A 130 11.36 -3.90 -11.26
N ALA A 131 11.42 -2.91 -10.36
CA ALA A 131 12.16 -3.05 -9.11
C ALA A 131 11.61 -4.18 -8.22
N VAL A 132 10.29 -4.33 -8.14
CA VAL A 132 9.66 -5.44 -7.41
C VAL A 132 9.88 -6.78 -8.11
N HIS A 133 9.99 -6.82 -9.44
CA HIS A 133 10.36 -8.04 -10.16
C HIS A 133 11.80 -8.48 -9.82
N HIS A 134 12.75 -7.55 -9.75
CA HIS A 134 14.10 -7.84 -9.23
C HIS A 134 14.04 -8.40 -7.81
N LEU A 135 13.29 -7.76 -6.89
CA LEU A 135 13.09 -8.26 -5.53
C LEU A 135 12.58 -9.70 -5.51
N LEU A 136 11.52 -9.98 -6.27
CA LEU A 136 10.88 -11.29 -6.28
C LEU A 136 11.83 -12.37 -6.81
N THR A 137 12.50 -12.10 -7.92
CA THR A 137 13.32 -13.11 -8.63
C THR A 137 14.72 -13.27 -8.02
N GLU A 138 15.33 -12.19 -7.56
CA GLU A 138 16.72 -12.18 -7.09
C GLU A 138 16.84 -12.42 -5.58
N ASP A 139 15.98 -11.84 -4.76
CA ASP A 139 16.03 -12.00 -3.30
C ASP A 139 15.18 -13.20 -2.86
N LEU A 140 13.90 -13.16 -3.20
CA LEU A 140 12.92 -14.14 -2.71
C LEU A 140 12.87 -15.44 -3.53
N LYS A 141 13.54 -15.48 -4.69
CA LYS A 141 13.57 -16.63 -5.62
C LYS A 141 12.16 -17.09 -6.03
N ILE A 142 11.26 -16.14 -6.19
CA ILE A 142 9.89 -16.32 -6.67
C ILE A 142 9.86 -15.98 -8.16
N THR A 143 9.50 -16.96 -8.97
CA THR A 143 9.36 -16.83 -10.43
C THR A 143 7.92 -16.86 -10.91
N HIS A 144 6.97 -17.12 -10.01
CA HIS A 144 5.54 -17.14 -10.30
C HIS A 144 4.72 -16.82 -9.04
N LEU A 145 3.65 -16.04 -9.20
CA LEU A 145 2.73 -15.65 -8.14
C LEU A 145 1.40 -16.40 -8.29
N LYS A 146 0.85 -16.83 -7.15
CA LYS A 146 -0.53 -17.33 -7.09
C LYS A 146 -1.55 -16.23 -7.43
N ALA A 147 -1.27 -15.01 -6.98
CA ALA A 147 -2.07 -13.84 -7.27
C ALA A 147 -1.27 -12.55 -7.07
N LEU A 148 -1.71 -11.49 -7.74
CA LEU A 148 -1.34 -10.11 -7.44
C LEU A 148 -2.60 -9.34 -7.09
N ILE A 149 -2.63 -8.70 -5.93
CA ILE A 149 -3.81 -8.02 -5.40
C ILE A 149 -3.47 -6.57 -5.09
N GLY A 150 -4.09 -5.65 -5.83
CA GLY A 150 -3.81 -4.21 -5.75
C GLY A 150 -5.06 -3.37 -5.52
N PHE A 151 -4.91 -2.32 -4.71
CA PHE A 151 -5.92 -1.29 -4.46
C PHE A 151 -5.42 0.08 -4.94
N SER A 152 -6.24 0.90 -5.63
CA SER A 152 -5.88 2.26 -6.05
C SER A 152 -4.57 2.32 -6.88
N MET A 153 -3.49 2.96 -6.42
CA MET A 153 -2.17 2.89 -7.08
C MET A 153 -1.56 1.47 -7.07
N GLY A 154 -1.92 0.63 -6.10
CA GLY A 154 -1.63 -0.80 -6.13
C GLY A 154 -2.36 -1.51 -7.28
N ALA A 155 -3.58 -1.09 -7.63
CA ALA A 155 -4.29 -1.62 -8.79
C ALA A 155 -3.65 -1.17 -10.11
N GLN A 156 -3.08 0.04 -10.18
CA GLN A 156 -2.28 0.46 -11.34
C GLN A 156 -1.05 -0.45 -11.51
N GLN A 157 -0.35 -0.77 -10.42
CA GLN A 157 0.76 -1.73 -10.44
C GLN A 157 0.29 -3.12 -10.89
N ALA A 158 -0.87 -3.58 -10.40
CA ALA A 158 -1.47 -4.84 -10.82
C ALA A 158 -1.70 -4.91 -12.34
N PHE A 159 -2.27 -3.85 -12.93
CA PHE A 159 -2.43 -3.76 -14.38
C PHE A 159 -1.08 -3.70 -15.11
N GLN A 160 -0.10 -2.97 -14.57
CA GLN A 160 1.22 -2.88 -15.17
C GLN A 160 1.95 -4.22 -15.17
N TRP A 161 1.84 -5.01 -14.10
CA TRP A 161 2.35 -6.38 -14.02
C TRP A 161 1.76 -7.28 -15.10
N ALA A 162 0.45 -7.20 -15.34
CA ALA A 162 -0.24 -7.95 -16.39
C ALA A 162 0.34 -7.68 -17.79
N VAL A 163 0.89 -6.48 -18.02
CA VAL A 163 1.46 -6.06 -19.30
C VAL A 163 2.95 -6.36 -19.38
N SER A 164 3.72 -6.02 -18.34
CA SER A 164 5.18 -6.22 -18.32
C SER A 164 5.56 -7.70 -18.21
N TYR A 165 4.83 -8.47 -17.41
CA TYR A 165 5.13 -9.88 -17.11
C TYR A 165 3.83 -10.72 -17.16
N PRO A 166 3.20 -10.89 -18.33
CA PRO A 166 1.86 -11.45 -18.47
C PRO A 166 1.67 -12.86 -17.92
N ASN A 167 2.76 -13.63 -17.80
CA ASN A 167 2.74 -15.01 -17.30
C ASN A 167 3.26 -15.15 -15.86
N PHE A 168 3.57 -14.07 -15.16
CA PHE A 168 4.19 -14.13 -13.83
C PHE A 168 3.20 -14.37 -12.70
N SER A 169 1.89 -14.33 -12.96
CA SER A 169 0.86 -14.59 -11.95
C SER A 169 -0.34 -15.34 -12.52
N ASP A 170 -0.93 -16.25 -11.76
CA ASP A 170 -2.18 -16.92 -12.18
C ASP A 170 -3.38 -15.97 -12.21
N ARG A 171 -3.39 -14.97 -11.31
CA ARG A 171 -4.56 -14.14 -11.04
C ARG A 171 -4.16 -12.71 -10.72
N ILE A 172 -4.99 -11.79 -11.18
CA ILE A 172 -4.88 -10.37 -10.87
C ILE A 172 -6.20 -9.89 -10.28
N VAL A 173 -6.13 -9.23 -9.12
CA VAL A 173 -7.26 -8.59 -8.47
C VAL A 173 -6.94 -7.11 -8.34
N ALA A 174 -7.55 -6.29 -9.19
CA ALA A 174 -7.36 -4.85 -9.23
C ALA A 174 -8.63 -4.15 -8.76
N THR A 175 -8.56 -3.39 -7.66
CA THR A 175 -9.72 -2.72 -7.04
C THR A 175 -9.52 -1.22 -6.97
N SER A 176 -10.59 -0.46 -7.23
CA SER A 176 -10.60 1.01 -7.15
C SER A 176 -9.46 1.71 -7.90
N GLY A 177 -9.04 1.16 -9.04
CA GLY A 177 -8.01 1.72 -9.89
C GLY A 177 -8.27 1.44 -11.38
N THR A 178 -7.50 2.12 -12.23
CA THR A 178 -7.64 2.05 -13.69
C THR A 178 -6.30 1.72 -14.33
N ALA A 179 -6.27 0.89 -15.38
CA ALA A 179 -5.06 0.57 -16.12
C ALA A 179 -4.43 1.79 -16.82
N LYS A 180 -5.26 2.76 -17.22
CA LYS A 180 -4.85 4.04 -17.79
C LYS A 180 -5.60 5.15 -17.09
N THR A 181 -4.86 6.11 -16.53
CA THR A 181 -5.45 7.29 -15.91
C THR A 181 -6.26 8.08 -16.96
N TYR A 182 -7.52 8.34 -16.64
CA TYR A 182 -8.44 9.06 -17.51
C TYR A 182 -8.30 10.59 -17.30
N PRO A 183 -8.68 11.43 -18.28
CA PRO A 183 -8.39 12.87 -18.24
C PRO A 183 -8.88 13.60 -16.98
N HIS A 184 -10.10 13.30 -16.51
CA HIS A 184 -10.61 13.91 -15.27
C HIS A 184 -9.81 13.46 -14.03
N GLY A 185 -9.32 12.22 -14.00
CA GLY A 185 -8.41 11.74 -12.96
C GLY A 185 -7.09 12.50 -12.93
N PHE A 186 -6.56 12.88 -14.10
CA PHE A 186 -5.37 13.73 -14.22
C PHE A 186 -5.62 15.13 -13.65
N VAL A 187 -6.66 15.84 -14.11
CA VAL A 187 -6.99 17.19 -13.62
C VAL A 187 -7.23 17.21 -12.11
N ARG A 188 -7.89 16.17 -11.57
CA ARG A 188 -8.08 16.01 -10.12
C ARG A 188 -6.74 15.94 -9.36
N LEU A 189 -5.78 15.16 -9.84
CA LEU A 189 -4.46 15.01 -9.21
C LEU A 189 -3.64 16.30 -9.33
N GLU A 190 -3.65 16.95 -10.50
CA GLU A 190 -2.98 18.24 -10.70
C GLU A 190 -3.53 19.33 -9.77
N GLY A 191 -4.85 19.35 -9.53
CA GLY A 191 -5.45 20.28 -8.57
C GLY A 191 -4.95 20.08 -7.13
N GLN A 192 -4.66 18.84 -6.73
CA GLN A 192 -4.12 18.52 -5.40
C GLN A 192 -2.65 18.92 -5.30
N ILE A 193 -1.86 18.66 -6.34
CA ILE A 193 -0.46 19.12 -6.44
C ILE A 193 -0.43 20.65 -6.33
N ALA A 194 -1.22 21.34 -7.15
CA ALA A 194 -1.29 22.80 -7.14
C ALA A 194 -1.66 23.38 -5.77
N ALA A 195 -2.59 22.74 -5.04
CA ALA A 195 -2.97 23.17 -3.69
C ALA A 195 -1.80 23.06 -2.69
N LEU A 196 -1.01 21.99 -2.77
CA LEU A 196 0.16 21.80 -1.92
C LEU A 196 1.27 22.79 -2.27
N THR A 197 1.61 22.89 -3.55
CA THR A 197 2.77 23.64 -4.03
C THR A 197 2.54 25.16 -4.05
N ALA A 198 1.30 25.61 -3.84
CA ALA A 198 0.97 27.03 -3.67
C ALA A 198 1.48 27.61 -2.34
N ASP A 199 1.83 26.78 -1.36
CA ASP A 199 2.49 27.25 -0.14
C ASP A 199 3.94 27.61 -0.46
N GLU A 200 4.31 28.88 -0.28
CA GLU A 200 5.68 29.37 -0.53
C GLU A 200 6.74 28.59 0.27
N VAL A 201 6.36 28.02 1.43
CA VAL A 201 7.26 27.17 2.22
C VAL A 201 7.69 25.92 1.44
N PHE A 202 6.89 25.44 0.49
CA PHE A 202 7.24 24.28 -0.35
C PHE A 202 8.52 24.52 -1.14
N ASN A 203 8.82 25.77 -1.51
CA ASN A 203 10.07 26.18 -2.15
C ASN A 203 10.47 25.26 -3.34
N ASN A 204 9.53 24.96 -4.24
CA ASN A 204 9.72 24.03 -5.36
C ASN A 204 10.25 22.63 -4.97
N GLY A 205 9.95 22.18 -3.76
CA GLY A 205 10.43 20.92 -3.18
C GLY A 205 11.68 21.09 -2.30
N ASP A 206 12.38 22.22 -2.35
CA ASP A 206 13.58 22.51 -1.56
C ASP A 206 13.25 23.14 -0.19
N TYR A 207 12.25 22.59 0.49
CA TYR A 207 11.80 23.09 1.77
C TYR A 207 12.64 22.57 2.94
N SER A 208 12.96 23.43 3.90
CA SER A 208 13.65 23.06 5.16
C SER A 208 12.68 22.71 6.30
N LYS A 209 11.40 23.01 6.12
CA LYS A 209 10.31 22.70 7.04
C LYS A 209 9.06 22.31 6.25
N PRO A 210 8.16 21.48 6.79
CA PRO A 210 6.96 21.07 6.07
C PRO A 210 6.08 22.28 5.65
N PRO A 211 5.57 22.32 4.40
CA PRO A 211 4.63 23.34 3.95
C PRO A 211 3.23 23.09 4.52
N VAL A 212 3.03 23.41 5.80
CA VAL A 212 1.82 23.05 6.56
C VAL A 212 0.54 23.62 5.92
N LYS A 213 0.57 24.86 5.39
CA LYS A 213 -0.63 25.43 4.76
C LYS A 213 -0.96 24.70 3.47
N GLY A 214 0.06 24.34 2.69
CA GLY A 214 -0.08 23.53 1.48
C GLY A 214 -0.63 22.14 1.78
N LEU A 215 -0.11 21.49 2.83
CA LEU A 215 -0.60 20.18 3.29
C LEU A 215 -2.06 20.24 3.76
N GLN A 216 -2.48 21.29 4.45
CA GLN A 216 -3.87 21.51 4.85
C GLN A 216 -4.77 21.72 3.63
N ALA A 217 -4.36 22.56 2.68
CA ALA A 217 -5.09 22.80 1.44
C ALA A 217 -5.23 21.51 0.61
N PHE A 218 -4.14 20.76 0.45
CA PHE A 218 -4.13 19.42 -0.14
C PHE A 218 -5.15 18.52 0.55
N GLY A 219 -5.14 18.48 1.89
CA GLY A 219 -6.05 17.64 2.68
C GLY A 219 -7.50 17.94 2.39
N ILE A 220 -7.90 19.22 2.40
CA ILE A 220 -9.29 19.62 2.10
C ILE A 220 -9.68 19.23 0.67
N VAL A 221 -8.82 19.48 -0.32
CA VAL A 221 -9.08 19.07 -1.71
C VAL A 221 -9.22 17.55 -1.80
N TRP A 222 -8.31 16.79 -1.20
CA TRP A 222 -8.33 15.33 -1.21
C TRP A 222 -9.61 14.76 -0.60
N THR A 223 -10.01 15.27 0.57
CA THR A 223 -11.18 14.83 1.34
C THR A 223 -12.48 14.95 0.55
N ALA A 224 -12.62 15.97 -0.31
CA ALA A 224 -13.78 16.12 -1.19
C ALA A 224 -13.89 15.03 -2.26
N TRP A 225 -12.79 14.39 -2.64
CA TRP A 225 -12.71 13.34 -3.68
C TRP A 225 -12.60 11.92 -3.12
N LEU A 226 -12.17 11.78 -1.87
CA LEU A 226 -11.97 10.48 -1.23
C LEU A 226 -13.30 9.78 -0.94
N TYR A 227 -14.29 10.55 -0.51
CA TYR A 227 -15.63 10.06 -0.19
C TYR A 227 -16.65 10.46 -1.26
N SER A 228 -17.86 9.93 -1.16
CA SER A 228 -18.96 10.33 -2.03
C SER A 228 -19.71 11.53 -1.45
N GLN A 229 -20.40 12.29 -2.31
CA GLN A 229 -21.33 13.34 -1.86
C GLN A 229 -22.36 12.78 -0.87
N GLU A 230 -22.80 11.54 -1.07
CA GLU A 230 -23.78 10.88 -0.21
C GLU A 230 -23.23 10.57 1.18
N TRP A 231 -21.96 10.18 1.26
CA TRP A 231 -21.28 9.93 2.53
C TRP A 231 -21.25 11.20 3.41
N TRP A 232 -20.98 12.36 2.78
CA TRP A 232 -21.04 13.66 3.45
C TRP A 232 -22.46 14.07 3.82
N ARG A 233 -23.43 13.95 2.91
CA ARG A 233 -24.84 14.32 3.17
C ARG A 233 -25.48 13.52 4.31
N LYS A 234 -25.10 12.25 4.45
CA LYS A 234 -25.57 11.37 5.53
C LYS A 234 -24.73 11.47 6.80
N GLU A 235 -23.72 12.34 6.81
CA GLU A 235 -22.80 12.51 7.93
C GLU A 235 -22.17 11.18 8.40
N LEU A 236 -21.82 10.29 7.46
CA LEU A 236 -21.34 8.95 7.81
C LEU A 236 -20.01 8.97 8.58
N TRP A 237 -19.25 10.07 8.54
CA TRP A 237 -18.12 10.32 9.42
C TRP A 237 -18.48 10.12 10.91
N ARG A 238 -19.69 10.48 11.34
CA ARG A 238 -20.13 10.31 12.74
C ARG A 238 -20.14 8.86 13.20
N SER A 239 -20.30 7.91 12.28
CA SER A 239 -20.36 6.48 12.63
C SER A 239 -18.99 5.91 13.04
N THR A 240 -17.90 6.56 12.61
CA THR A 240 -16.52 6.14 12.87
C THR A 240 -15.76 7.11 13.77
N SER A 241 -16.29 8.32 13.98
CA SER A 241 -15.71 9.33 14.88
C SER A 241 -16.09 9.10 16.35
N ALA A 242 -15.30 9.67 17.26
CA ALA A 242 -15.63 9.68 18.68
C ALA A 242 -16.97 10.42 18.93
N PRO A 243 -17.75 10.03 19.95
CA PRO A 243 -18.94 10.76 20.34
C PRO A 243 -18.63 12.24 20.61
N GLY A 244 -19.41 13.14 20.03
CA GLY A 244 -19.25 14.59 20.20
C GLY A 244 -18.27 15.26 19.22
N THR A 245 -17.64 14.53 18.30
CA THR A 245 -16.86 15.14 17.22
C THR A 245 -17.73 16.08 16.39
N THR A 246 -17.26 17.32 16.21
CA THR A 246 -17.88 18.35 15.37
C THR A 246 -17.34 18.27 13.95
N PHE A 247 -18.09 18.81 12.97
CA PHE A 247 -17.65 18.81 11.57
C PHE A 247 -16.31 19.54 11.36
N ALA A 248 -16.02 20.58 12.14
CA ALA A 248 -14.75 21.31 12.06
C ALA A 248 -13.53 20.50 12.55
N GLN A 249 -13.76 19.35 13.20
CA GLN A 249 -12.73 18.44 13.70
C GLN A 249 -12.52 17.22 12.80
N VAL A 250 -13.31 17.10 11.72
CA VAL A 250 -13.23 16.04 10.70
C VAL A 250 -12.56 16.60 9.46
#